data_AF-A0A7C9ASE1-F1
#
_entry.id   AF-A0A7C9ASE1-F1
#
_cell.length_a   1.000
_cell.length_b   1.000
_cell.length_c   1.000
_cell.angle_alpha   90.00
_cell.angle_beta   90.00
_cell.angle_gamma   90.00
#
_symmetry.space_group_name_H-M   'P 1'
#
loop_
_entity.id
_entity.type
_entity.pdbx_description
1 polymer ?
#
loop_
_entity_poly.entity_id
_entity_poly.type
_entity_poly.pdbx_seq_one_letter_code
_entity_poly.pdbx_strand_id
1 'polypeptide(L)'
;KKLMRRGLLDPEKVDPFSIFLEGGGITHCLYKDSERVLGNTFSMCILQDFEALTPNLLARTIETVEGGGLIILLLRSLSSLTSLYTMVMDIHERFRTESHSVTVGRFNERFLLSVVSRKACVIMDDELNILSVSSHIKSIL
;
A
#
# COMPACT_ATOMS: atom_id res chain seq x y z
N LYS A 1 15.36 -14.65 19.56
CA LYS A 1 15.85 -15.32 20.82
C LYS A 1 16.73 -16.58 20.64
N LYS A 2 16.37 -17.58 19.82
CA LYS A 2 17.15 -18.84 19.66
C LYS A 2 18.51 -18.66 18.95
N LEU A 3 18.63 -17.62 18.12
CA LEU A 3 19.86 -17.27 17.37
C LEU A 3 20.83 -16.41 18.20
N MET A 4 20.34 -15.48 19.04
CA MET A 4 21.19 -14.67 19.93
C MET A 4 21.94 -15.53 20.95
N ARG A 5 21.30 -16.60 21.46
CA ARG A 5 21.94 -17.58 22.36
C ARG A 5 23.07 -18.39 21.70
N ARG A 6 23.18 -18.36 20.37
CA ARG A 6 24.24 -19.06 19.61
C ARG A 6 25.41 -18.15 19.23
N GLY A 7 25.41 -16.87 19.61
CA GLY A 7 26.53 -15.95 19.34
C GLY A 7 26.76 -15.62 17.87
N LEU A 8 25.77 -15.88 17.00
CA LEU A 8 25.89 -15.71 15.53
C LEU A 8 25.24 -14.43 15.01
N LEU A 9 24.78 -13.53 15.89
CA LEU A 9 24.17 -12.26 15.51
C LEU A 9 25.16 -11.13 15.81
N ASP A 10 25.81 -10.64 14.76
CA ASP A 10 26.46 -9.33 14.77
C ASP A 10 25.36 -8.27 15.04
N PRO A 11 25.47 -7.45 16.10
CA PRO A 11 24.52 -6.37 16.36
C PRO A 11 24.40 -5.37 15.20
N GLU A 12 25.47 -5.23 14.39
CA GLU A 12 25.52 -4.37 13.20
C GLU A 12 24.91 -5.00 11.94
N LYS A 13 24.59 -6.30 11.94
CA LYS A 13 23.99 -7.02 10.80
C LYS A 13 22.52 -7.37 11.01
N VAL A 14 21.89 -6.83 12.04
CA VAL A 14 20.47 -7.11 12.29
C VAL A 14 19.64 -6.39 11.22
N ASP A 15 18.92 -7.20 10.44
CA ASP A 15 18.02 -6.73 9.39
C ASP A 15 17.00 -5.72 9.96
N PRO A 16 16.88 -4.49 9.39
CA PRO A 16 15.98 -3.46 9.89
C PRO A 16 14.52 -3.91 9.98
N PHE A 17 14.07 -4.80 9.10
CA PHE A 17 12.71 -5.35 9.15
C PHE A 17 12.49 -6.24 10.38
N SER A 18 13.49 -7.06 10.72
CA SER A 18 13.47 -7.84 11.95
C SER A 18 13.44 -6.95 13.20
N ILE A 19 14.19 -5.85 13.21
CA ILE A 19 14.13 -4.85 14.29
C ILE A 19 12.75 -4.21 14.38
N PHE A 20 12.15 -3.83 13.24
CA PHE A 20 10.80 -3.27 13.18
C PHE A 20 9.77 -4.23 13.79
N LEU A 21 9.81 -5.53 13.44
CA LEU A 21 8.92 -6.54 14.00
C LEU A 21 9.13 -6.74 15.52
N GLU A 22 10.37 -6.66 15.98
CA GLU A 22 10.73 -6.82 17.40
C GLU A 22 10.48 -5.56 18.24
N GLY A 23 10.39 -4.38 17.61
CA GLY A 23 10.20 -3.07 18.25
C GLY A 23 8.89 -2.93 19.03
N GLY A 24 7.95 -3.85 18.84
CA GLY A 24 6.65 -3.85 19.52
C GLY A 24 5.67 -2.83 18.94
N GLY A 25 4.43 -2.83 19.44
CA GLY A 25 3.38 -1.92 18.98
C GLY A 25 2.73 -2.28 17.64
N ILE A 26 3.05 -3.44 17.06
CA ILE A 26 2.45 -3.92 15.82
C ILE A 26 1.26 -4.84 16.15
N THR A 27 0.09 -4.51 15.62
CA THR A 27 -1.10 -5.35 15.70
C THR A 27 -1.30 -6.07 14.38
N HIS A 28 -1.11 -7.39 14.36
CA HIS A 28 -1.38 -8.21 13.17
C HIS A 28 -2.86 -8.59 13.11
N CYS A 29 -3.50 -8.32 11.98
CA CYS A 29 -4.90 -8.65 11.73
C CYS A 29 -5.03 -9.32 10.36
N LEU A 30 -5.72 -10.47 10.32
CA LEU A 30 -6.10 -11.09 9.06
C LEU A 30 -7.28 -10.32 8.46
N TYR A 31 -7.34 -10.22 7.13
CA TYR A 31 -8.40 -9.47 6.45
C TYR A 31 -9.82 -9.93 6.80
N LYS A 32 -10.03 -11.24 6.95
CA LYS A 32 -11.30 -11.83 7.39
C LYS A 32 -11.73 -11.39 8.79
N ASP A 33 -10.78 -10.98 9.63
CA ASP A 33 -10.98 -10.60 11.02
C ASP A 33 -10.84 -9.07 11.22
N SER A 34 -10.92 -8.29 10.13
CA SER A 34 -10.77 -6.82 10.12
C SER A 34 -11.72 -6.08 11.07
N GLU A 35 -12.81 -6.71 11.52
CA GLU A 35 -13.71 -6.14 12.51
C GLU A 35 -13.06 -5.97 13.88
N ARG A 36 -11.99 -6.72 14.17
CA ARG A 36 -11.27 -6.66 15.45
C ARG A 36 -10.51 -5.35 15.64
N VAL A 37 -10.19 -4.64 14.57
CA VAL A 37 -9.45 -3.37 14.65
C VAL A 37 -10.38 -2.17 14.80
N LEU A 38 -11.69 -2.36 14.61
CA LEU A 38 -12.69 -1.29 14.80
C LEU A 38 -12.72 -0.78 16.23
N GLY A 39 -12.92 0.53 16.38
CA GLY A 39 -12.90 1.20 17.69
C GLY A 39 -11.49 1.44 18.25
N ASN A 40 -10.44 0.95 17.59
CA ASN A 40 -9.07 1.31 17.88
C ASN A 40 -8.57 2.38 16.89
N THR A 41 -7.54 3.10 17.30
CA THR A 41 -6.87 4.10 16.48
C THR A 41 -5.38 3.79 16.40
N PHE A 42 -4.82 3.86 15.19
CA PHE A 42 -3.43 3.54 14.88
C PHE A 42 -2.76 4.71 14.14
N SER A 43 -1.47 4.90 14.37
CA SER A 43 -0.66 5.88 13.63
C SER A 43 -0.28 5.40 12.23
N MET A 44 -0.27 4.08 12.00
CA MET A 44 0.11 3.48 10.72
C MET A 44 -0.71 2.22 10.42
N CYS A 45 -1.19 2.11 9.17
CA CYS A 45 -1.83 0.92 8.64
C CYS A 45 -1.04 0.39 7.43
N ILE A 46 -0.72 -0.90 7.41
CA ILE A 46 -0.01 -1.56 6.31
C ILE A 46 -0.90 -2.65 5.72
N LEU A 47 -1.23 -2.53 4.43
CA LEU A 47 -2.02 -3.51 3.68
C LEU A 47 -1.10 -4.23 2.69
N GLN A 48 -0.88 -5.53 2.93
CA GLN A 48 0.15 -6.32 2.24
C GLN A 48 -0.32 -6.93 0.92
N ASP A 49 -1.60 -7.30 0.83
CA ASP A 49 -2.19 -7.89 -0.37
C ASP A 49 -3.26 -6.93 -0.90
N PHE A 50 -2.91 -6.24 -1.98
CA PHE A 50 -3.78 -5.30 -2.67
C PHE A 50 -4.90 -6.00 -3.45
N GLU A 51 -4.65 -7.21 -3.96
CA GLU A 51 -5.60 -7.91 -4.83
C GLU A 51 -6.81 -8.42 -4.04
N ALA A 52 -6.61 -8.74 -2.76
CA ALA A 52 -7.67 -9.12 -1.83
C ALA A 52 -8.43 -7.94 -1.19
N LEU A 53 -8.10 -6.69 -1.53
CA LEU A 53 -8.80 -5.53 -0.97
C LEU A 53 -10.23 -5.42 -1.51
N THR A 54 -11.16 -5.23 -0.59
CA THR A 54 -12.55 -4.87 -0.89
C THR A 54 -12.83 -3.45 -0.38
N PRO A 55 -13.82 -2.73 -0.94
CA PRO A 55 -14.16 -1.39 -0.46
C PRO A 55 -14.46 -1.33 1.04
N ASN A 56 -15.15 -2.36 1.56
CA ASN A 56 -15.50 -2.45 2.97
C ASN A 56 -14.26 -2.63 3.86
N LEU A 57 -13.33 -3.52 3.48
CA LEU A 57 -12.09 -3.70 4.22
C LEU A 57 -11.23 -2.43 4.19
N LEU A 58 -11.16 -1.77 3.04
CA LEU A 58 -10.45 -0.50 2.91
C LEU A 58 -11.05 0.58 3.82
N ALA A 59 -12.38 0.74 3.82
CA ALA A 59 -13.04 1.73 4.69
C ALA A 59 -12.75 1.46 6.18
N ARG A 60 -12.90 0.20 6.61
CA ARG A 60 -12.63 -0.22 8.00
C ARG A 60 -11.19 -0.02 8.44
N THR A 61 -10.23 -0.21 7.54
CA THR A 61 -8.81 -0.06 7.87
C THR A 61 -8.39 1.40 7.87
N ILE A 62 -8.87 2.19 6.91
CA ILE A 62 -8.59 3.63 6.83
C ILE A 62 -9.20 4.40 8.00
N GLU A 63 -10.42 4.08 8.44
CA GLU A 63 -11.06 4.81 9.55
C GLU A 63 -10.36 4.60 10.89
N THR A 64 -9.58 3.52 11.03
CA THR A 64 -8.79 3.25 12.23
C THR A 64 -7.47 4.04 12.25
N VAL A 65 -7.13 4.80 11.20
CA VAL A 65 -5.91 5.61 11.16
C VAL A 65 -6.19 7.02 11.66
N GLU A 66 -5.37 7.50 12.60
CA GLU A 66 -5.52 8.86 13.12
C GLU A 66 -5.21 9.95 12.08
N GLY A 67 -5.69 11.16 12.33
CA GLY A 67 -5.34 12.33 11.53
C GLY A 67 -3.83 12.58 11.56
N GLY A 68 -3.18 12.59 10.39
CA GLY A 68 -1.72 12.69 10.26
C GLY A 68 -0.99 11.34 10.25
N GLY A 69 -1.72 10.23 10.42
CA GLY A 69 -1.18 8.88 10.29
C GLY A 69 -0.91 8.46 8.83
N LEU A 70 -0.28 7.30 8.67
CA LEU A 70 0.16 6.78 7.36
C LEU A 70 -0.58 5.51 6.96
N ILE A 71 -1.00 5.42 5.70
CA ILE A 71 -1.55 4.22 5.09
C ILE A 71 -0.59 3.75 4.00
N ILE A 72 -0.05 2.54 4.16
CA ILE A 72 0.90 1.92 3.23
C ILE A 72 0.20 0.77 2.51
N LEU A 73 0.21 0.81 1.17
CA LEU A 73 -0.30 -0.25 0.30
C LEU A 73 0.89 -0.92 -0.39
N LEU A 74 1.06 -2.23 -0.23
CA LEU A 74 2.08 -2.98 -0.95
C LEU A 74 1.51 -3.53 -2.26
N LEU A 75 2.14 -3.16 -3.38
CA LEU A 75 1.79 -3.62 -4.72
C LEU A 75 2.82 -4.67 -5.15
N ARG A 76 2.42 -5.95 -5.16
CA ARG A 76 3.34 -7.07 -5.43
C ARG A 76 3.43 -7.46 -6.91
N SER A 77 2.37 -7.27 -7.69
CA SER A 77 2.29 -7.77 -9.07
C SER A 77 2.58 -6.68 -10.11
N LEU A 78 3.43 -7.01 -11.09
CA LEU A 78 3.68 -6.17 -12.27
C LEU A 78 2.39 -5.87 -13.05
N SER A 79 1.37 -6.73 -12.98
CA SER A 79 0.04 -6.45 -13.54
C SER A 79 -0.61 -5.23 -12.88
N SER A 80 -0.48 -5.05 -11.57
CA SER A 80 -1.00 -3.87 -10.86
C SER A 80 -0.25 -2.59 -11.26
N LEU A 81 1.08 -2.66 -11.41
CA LEU A 81 1.90 -1.54 -11.87
C LEU A 81 1.73 -1.25 -13.37
N THR A 82 1.59 -2.28 -14.21
CA THR A 82 1.32 -2.14 -15.64
C THR A 82 -0.06 -1.55 -15.85
N SER A 83 -1.08 -1.95 -15.08
CA SER A 83 -2.37 -1.26 -15.04
C SER A 83 -2.19 0.20 -14.62
N LEU A 84 -1.31 0.51 -13.67
CA LEU A 84 -1.05 1.90 -13.24
C LEU A 84 -0.37 2.74 -14.35
N TYR A 85 0.66 2.21 -15.01
CA TYR A 85 1.35 2.85 -16.13
C TYR A 85 0.45 2.98 -17.36
N THR A 86 -0.21 1.89 -17.76
CA THR A 86 -1.19 1.94 -18.85
C THR A 86 -2.31 2.91 -18.50
N MET A 87 -2.89 2.90 -17.31
CA MET A 87 -3.94 3.86 -16.94
C MET A 87 -3.46 5.32 -16.96
N VAL A 88 -2.24 5.65 -16.51
CA VAL A 88 -1.73 7.02 -16.59
C VAL A 88 -1.45 7.44 -18.04
N MET A 89 -0.91 6.55 -18.86
CA MET A 89 -0.72 6.82 -20.29
C MET A 89 -2.05 6.91 -21.05
N ASP A 90 -2.99 6.03 -20.73
CA ASP A 90 -4.30 5.86 -21.37
C ASP A 90 -5.30 6.93 -20.88
N ILE A 91 -5.08 7.65 -19.77
CA ILE A 91 -5.83 8.89 -19.44
C ILE A 91 -5.68 9.94 -20.56
N HIS A 92 -4.55 9.95 -21.26
CA HIS A 92 -4.34 10.83 -22.40
C HIS A 92 -5.06 10.34 -23.68
N GLU A 93 -5.46 9.06 -23.77
CA GLU A 93 -6.19 8.47 -24.92
C GLU A 93 -7.70 8.20 -24.64
N ARG A 94 -8.11 7.89 -23.40
CA ARG A 94 -9.45 7.39 -22.98
C ARG A 94 -10.55 8.42 -22.82
N PHE A 95 -10.45 9.58 -23.48
CA PHE A 95 -11.68 10.34 -23.76
C PHE A 95 -12.62 9.59 -24.72
N ARG A 96 -12.22 8.43 -25.27
CA ARG A 96 -13.10 7.54 -26.03
C ARG A 96 -12.87 6.06 -25.72
N THR A 97 -14.03 5.38 -25.60
CA THR A 97 -14.32 3.93 -25.65
C THR A 97 -14.03 3.04 -24.44
N GLU A 98 -15.12 2.66 -23.75
CA GLU A 98 -15.24 1.53 -22.84
C GLU A 98 -15.64 0.28 -23.63
N SER A 99 -14.85 -0.80 -23.59
CA SER A 99 -15.30 -2.18 -23.86
C SER A 99 -14.14 -3.18 -23.72
N HIS A 100 -13.93 -3.82 -22.55
CA HIS A 100 -13.26 -5.15 -22.52
C HIS A 100 -13.73 -6.03 -21.33
N SER A 101 -13.86 -7.32 -21.64
CA SER A 101 -14.55 -8.38 -20.91
C SER A 101 -13.58 -9.33 -20.20
N VAL A 102 -12.70 -8.81 -19.35
CA VAL A 102 -11.87 -9.62 -18.46
C VAL A 102 -12.33 -9.33 -17.03
N THR A 103 -12.44 -10.37 -16.19
CA THR A 103 -12.72 -10.25 -14.75
C THR A 103 -11.49 -9.66 -14.06
N VAL A 104 -11.20 -8.39 -14.34
CA VAL A 104 -10.18 -7.61 -13.66
C VAL A 104 -10.85 -6.94 -12.46
N GLY A 105 -10.13 -6.79 -11.35
CA GLY A 105 -10.61 -6.07 -10.18
C GLY A 105 -10.86 -4.59 -10.51
N ARG A 106 -12.04 -4.27 -11.08
CA ARG A 106 -12.41 -2.91 -11.50
C ARG A 106 -12.39 -1.91 -10.34
N PHE A 107 -12.67 -2.39 -9.13
CA PHE A 107 -12.52 -1.58 -7.93
C PHE A 107 -11.06 -1.18 -7.71
N ASN A 108 -10.15 -2.15 -7.75
CA ASN A 108 -8.72 -1.95 -7.50
C ASN A 108 -8.10 -0.97 -8.51
N GLU A 109 -8.43 -1.09 -9.79
CA GLU A 109 -7.96 -0.15 -10.83
C GLU A 109 -8.48 1.28 -10.60
N ARG A 110 -9.79 1.44 -10.39
CA ARG A 110 -10.40 2.75 -10.12
C ARG A 110 -9.90 3.36 -8.81
N PHE A 111 -9.67 2.53 -7.80
CA PHE A 111 -9.14 2.95 -6.52
C PHE A 111 -7.72 3.49 -6.67
N LEU A 112 -6.82 2.76 -7.35
CA LEU A 112 -5.47 3.24 -7.64
C LEU A 112 -5.51 4.58 -8.38
N LEU A 113 -6.30 4.69 -9.45
CA LEU A 113 -6.46 5.97 -10.17
C LEU A 113 -6.91 7.11 -9.26
N SER A 114 -7.88 6.85 -8.39
CA SER A 114 -8.38 7.86 -7.47
C SER A 114 -7.31 8.31 -6.48
N VAL A 115 -6.45 7.40 -6.02
CA VAL A 115 -5.41 7.68 -5.04
C VAL A 115 -4.24 8.43 -5.69
N VAL A 116 -3.79 8.03 -6.88
CA VAL A 116 -2.72 8.71 -7.63
C VAL A 116 -3.08 10.15 -8.01
N SER A 117 -4.36 10.45 -8.18
CA SER A 117 -4.84 11.81 -8.45
C SER A 117 -4.74 12.76 -7.25
N ARG A 118 -4.57 12.26 -6.02
CA ARG A 118 -4.53 13.08 -4.81
C ARG A 118 -3.12 13.56 -4.48
N LYS A 119 -3.02 14.81 -4.03
CA LYS A 119 -1.76 15.44 -3.58
C LYS A 119 -1.13 14.76 -2.35
N ALA A 120 -1.92 14.03 -1.56
CA ALA A 120 -1.47 13.34 -0.36
C ALA A 120 -0.96 11.91 -0.62
N CYS A 121 -0.91 11.46 -1.88
CA CYS A 121 -0.38 10.15 -2.25
C CYS A 121 1.01 10.27 -2.87
N VAL A 122 1.91 9.39 -2.45
CA VAL A 122 3.23 9.19 -3.06
C VAL A 122 3.33 7.71 -3.45
N ILE A 123 3.83 7.45 -4.65
CA ILE A 123 4.12 6.11 -5.14
C ILE A 123 5.64 5.95 -5.16
N MET A 124 6.13 4.85 -4.60
CA MET A 124 7.54 4.52 -4.53
C MET A 124 7.80 3.12 -5.07
N ASP A 125 9.00 2.88 -5.60
CA ASP A 125 9.49 1.54 -5.89
C ASP A 125 10.12 0.89 -4.64
N ASP A 126 10.69 -0.31 -4.81
CA ASP A 126 11.36 -1.08 -3.77
C ASP A 126 12.68 -0.47 -3.28
N GLU A 127 13.27 0.44 -4.05
CA GLU A 127 14.43 1.24 -3.68
C GLU A 127 14.05 2.57 -3.00
N LEU A 128 12.75 2.80 -2.76
CA LEU A 128 12.18 4.04 -2.21
C LEU A 128 12.34 5.26 -3.15
N ASN A 129 12.57 5.05 -4.44
CA ASN A 129 12.54 6.14 -5.40
C ASN A 129 11.09 6.56 -5.65
N ILE A 130 10.85 7.87 -5.66
CA ILE A 130 9.52 8.42 -5.94
C ILE A 130 9.24 8.26 -7.44
N LEU A 131 8.16 7.54 -7.76
CA LEU A 131 7.69 7.40 -9.14
C LEU A 131 6.87 8.63 -9.53
N SER A 132 7.28 9.31 -10.60
CA SER A 132 6.62 10.52 -11.11
C SER A 132 5.35 10.23 -11.92
N VAL A 133 4.47 9.40 -11.38
CA VAL A 133 3.25 8.94 -12.07
C VAL A 133 2.10 9.95 -11.97
N SER A 134 2.22 10.96 -11.10
CA SER A 134 1.26 12.05 -10.93
C SER A 134 1.94 13.38 -11.21
N SER A 135 1.25 14.27 -11.95
CA SER A 135 1.71 15.64 -12.21
C SER A 135 1.93 16.45 -10.93
N HIS A 136 1.26 16.07 -9.83
CA HIS A 136 1.35 16.72 -8.52
C HIS A 136 2.65 16.44 -7.77
N ILE A 137 3.28 15.27 -7.99
CA ILE A 137 4.53 14.89 -7.32
C ILE A 137 5.68 15.82 -7.72
N LYS A 138 5.63 16.40 -8.94
CA LYS A 138 6.58 17.42 -9.40
C LYS A 138 6.50 18.76 -8.64
N SER A 139 5.48 18.97 -7.81
CA SER A 139 5.33 20.19 -6.99
C SER A 139 5.77 20.00 -5.53
N ILE A 140 6.02 18.75 -5.12
CA ILE A 140 6.47 18.38 -3.78
C ILE A 140 7.99 18.14 -3.75
N LEU A 141 8.56 17.70 -4.88
CA LEU A 141 10.00 17.70 -5.17
C LEU A 141 10.46 19.07 -5.69
#